data_AF-A0A1Q7ZW12-F1
#
_entry.id   AF-A0A1Q7ZW12-F1
#
_cell.length_a   1.000
_cell.length_b   1.000
_cell.length_c   1.000
_cell.angle_alpha   90.00
_cell.angle_beta   90.00
_cell.angle_gamma   90.00
#
_symmetry.space_group_name_H-M   'P 1'
#
loop_
_entity.id
_entity.type
_entity.pdbx_description
1 polymer ?
#
loop_
_entity_poly.entity_id
_entity_poly.type
_entity_poly.pdbx_seq_one_letter_code
_entity_poly.pdbx_strand_id
1 'polypeptide(L)'
;MKSKDFARGRTDVPMRFEIEVELGAKIYEYVIALEFPKGFKELRVLDEKLAVGGKPLYTRKMAQVHLARTGQEKEATFSMDWHLVALPIVQEQSPKDPLFVFKQWLARMLILRPMPSLILGDSKQETLQPNLQVTDFGAWFSGLLAYAPAAYTKIDEYLKQVMPDLKDIKNPVTGADSRSLVVQFSNDPGSVNVPFEDLSDGEKCFMICAMVLAANDAYGPLLCFWDEPDNYLAPSEVGHFVLALRKAFQSGGQFIATSHNLEAIRRFSDENTLILHRKNHLEPTIIRPLKDLKVSGDLVSALVRGDVEP
;
A
#
# COMPACT_ATOMS: atom_id res chain seq x y z
N MET A 1 -9.84 6.51 14.35
CA MET A 1 -9.67 5.29 15.15
C MET A 1 -10.57 5.34 16.40
N LYS A 2 -11.01 4.19 16.91
CA LYS A 2 -11.92 4.00 18.05
C LYS A 2 -11.28 3.04 19.07
N SER A 3 -11.84 2.95 20.27
CA SER A 3 -11.36 2.01 21.31
C SER A 3 -11.27 0.55 20.85
N LYS A 4 -12.18 0.12 19.97
CA LYS A 4 -12.18 -1.23 19.37
C LYS A 4 -10.97 -1.54 18.47
N ASP A 5 -10.21 -0.52 18.06
CA ASP A 5 -9.05 -0.68 17.20
C ASP A 5 -7.79 -1.09 18.01
N PHE A 6 -7.82 -0.98 19.34
CA PHE A 6 -6.77 -1.54 20.20
C PHE A 6 -6.79 -3.06 20.15
N ALA A 7 -5.61 -3.68 20.18
CA ALA A 7 -5.47 -5.12 20.24
C ALA A 7 -6.26 -5.67 21.44
N ARG A 8 -7.38 -6.37 21.14
CA ARG A 8 -8.33 -6.92 22.14
C ARG A 8 -8.95 -5.86 23.06
N GLY A 9 -9.04 -4.61 22.61
CA GLY A 9 -9.54 -3.50 23.43
C GLY A 9 -8.65 -3.13 24.61
N ARG A 10 -7.36 -3.54 24.61
CA ARG A 10 -6.38 -3.17 25.65
C ARG A 10 -5.99 -1.69 25.54
N THR A 11 -6.76 -0.83 26.18
CA THR A 11 -6.52 0.62 26.21
C THR A 11 -5.56 1.08 27.31
N ASP A 12 -5.08 0.14 28.14
CA ASP A 12 -4.12 0.37 29.23
C ASP A 12 -2.67 0.51 28.72
N VAL A 13 -2.41 0.13 27.48
CA VAL A 13 -1.11 0.27 26.82
C VAL A 13 -1.27 1.14 25.56
N PRO A 14 -0.38 2.11 25.31
CA PRO A 14 -0.41 2.90 24.08
C PRO A 14 -0.24 2.04 22.83
N MET A 15 -0.98 2.36 21.78
CA MET A 15 -0.78 1.83 20.44
C MET A 15 0.35 2.60 19.77
N ARG A 16 1.41 1.91 19.34
CA ARG A 16 2.62 2.54 18.79
C ARG A 16 2.87 2.04 17.37
N PHE A 17 3.09 2.98 16.47
CA PHE A 17 3.49 2.73 15.09
C PHE A 17 4.86 3.34 14.85
N GLU A 18 5.73 2.57 14.19
CA GLU A 18 7.10 2.96 13.89
C GLU A 18 7.38 2.63 12.43
N ILE A 19 7.98 3.58 11.72
CA ILE A 19 8.42 3.44 10.34
C ILE A 19 9.89 3.84 10.29
N GLU A 20 10.74 2.93 9.84
CA GLU A 20 12.10 3.22 9.42
C GLU A 20 12.19 2.99 7.92
N VAL A 21 12.66 4.00 7.17
CA VAL A 21 12.78 3.91 5.72
C VAL A 21 13.99 4.68 5.21
N GLU A 22 14.69 4.10 4.24
CA GLU A 22 15.74 4.80 3.51
C GLU A 22 15.18 5.53 2.29
N LEU A 23 15.28 6.86 2.27
CA LEU A 23 14.88 7.70 1.13
C LEU A 23 16.05 8.61 0.73
N GLY A 24 16.53 8.49 -0.51
CA GLY A 24 17.63 9.32 -1.03
C GLY A 24 18.91 9.21 -0.20
N ALA A 25 19.29 7.98 0.19
CA ALA A 25 20.45 7.66 1.04
C ALA A 25 20.40 8.26 2.46
N LYS A 26 19.21 8.63 2.95
CA LYS A 26 18.98 9.06 4.34
C LYS A 26 17.95 8.15 4.99
N ILE A 27 18.22 7.78 6.24
CA ILE A 27 17.29 7.01 7.07
C ILE A 27 16.31 8.00 7.70
N TYR A 28 15.02 7.77 7.48
CA TYR A 28 13.90 8.45 8.10
C TYR A 28 13.30 7.54 9.16
N GLU A 29 13.06 8.10 10.34
CA GLU A 29 12.45 7.40 11.47
C GLU A 29 11.21 8.18 11.89
N TYR A 30 10.03 7.60 11.69
CA TYR A 30 8.76 8.17 12.14
C TYR A 30 8.14 7.28 13.22
N VAL A 31 7.74 7.90 14.32
CA VAL A 31 7.12 7.23 15.45
C VAL A 31 5.88 8.01 15.86
N ILE A 32 4.77 7.31 16.08
CA ILE A 32 3.57 7.86 16.71
C ILE A 32 3.02 6.88 17.74
N ALA A 33 2.72 7.38 18.93
CA ALA A 33 2.06 6.64 20.01
C ALA A 33 0.72 7.27 20.33
N LEU A 34 -0.32 6.44 20.39
CA LEU A 34 -1.71 6.81 20.63
C LEU A 34 -2.20 6.15 21.92
N GLU A 35 -2.84 6.92 22.78
CA GLU A 35 -3.45 6.43 24.01
C GLU A 35 -4.95 6.68 24.04
N PHE A 36 -5.68 5.89 24.83
CA PHE A 36 -7.12 6.05 25.05
C PHE A 36 -7.44 6.20 26.54
N PRO A 37 -7.23 7.40 27.13
CA PRO A 37 -7.30 7.52 28.58
C PRO A 37 -8.75 7.47 29.09
N LYS A 38 -8.91 7.06 30.34
CA LYS A 38 -10.24 6.87 30.95
C LYS A 38 -11.08 8.16 30.88
N GLY A 39 -12.33 8.03 30.43
CA GLY A 39 -13.27 9.15 30.31
C GLY A 39 -13.22 9.90 28.97
N PHE A 40 -12.28 9.56 28.09
CA PHE A 40 -12.21 10.15 26.75
C PHE A 40 -13.10 9.41 25.76
N LYS A 41 -13.57 10.14 24.74
CA LYS A 41 -14.34 9.60 23.62
C LYS A 41 -13.46 9.26 22.41
N GLU A 42 -12.25 9.84 22.38
CA GLU A 42 -11.34 9.80 21.25
C GLU A 42 -9.90 9.51 21.70
N LEU A 43 -9.10 9.03 20.75
CA LEU A 43 -7.68 8.76 20.90
C LEU A 43 -6.86 10.04 20.98
N ARG A 44 -5.83 10.03 21.82
CA ARG A 44 -4.88 11.15 21.93
C ARG A 44 -3.48 10.73 21.52
N VAL A 45 -2.75 11.64 20.91
CA VAL A 45 -1.33 11.49 20.61
C VAL A 45 -0.54 11.69 21.89
N LEU A 46 0.09 10.61 22.36
CA LEU A 46 0.98 10.60 23.52
C LEU A 46 2.37 11.12 23.14
N ASP A 47 2.95 10.52 22.10
CA ASP A 47 4.25 10.88 21.54
C ASP A 47 4.20 10.87 20.02
N GLU A 48 4.96 11.75 19.39
CA GLU A 48 5.17 11.76 17.95
C GLU A 48 6.58 12.28 17.64
N LYS A 49 7.26 11.69 16.66
CA LYS A 49 8.62 12.10 16.28
C LYS A 49 8.85 11.79 14.82
N LEU A 50 9.50 12.71 14.11
CA LEU A 50 10.14 12.45 12.84
C LEU A 50 11.63 12.80 12.97
N ALA A 51 12.51 11.88 12.62
CA ALA A 51 13.96 12.09 12.58
C ALA A 51 14.55 11.66 11.25
N VAL A 52 15.70 12.27 10.90
CA VAL A 52 16.46 11.96 9.69
C VAL A 52 17.94 11.84 10.05
N GLY A 53 18.53 10.68 9.76
CA GLY A 53 19.91 10.37 10.15
C GLY A 53 20.14 10.51 11.66
N GLY A 54 19.19 10.06 12.47
CA GLY A 54 19.20 10.15 13.93
C GLY A 54 18.92 11.55 14.51
N LYS A 55 18.74 12.58 13.67
CA LYS A 55 18.44 13.95 14.13
C LYS A 55 16.94 14.22 14.04
N PRO A 56 16.25 14.55 15.15
CA PRO A 56 14.83 14.89 15.09
C PRO A 56 14.61 16.15 14.25
N LEU A 57 13.65 16.12 13.33
CA LEU A 57 13.10 17.31 12.68
C LEU A 57 12.06 17.96 13.58
N TYR A 58 11.23 17.13 14.23
CA TYR A 58 10.38 17.56 15.31
C TYR A 58 10.15 16.41 16.30
N THR A 59 9.77 16.79 17.51
CA THR A 59 9.25 15.88 18.52
C THR A 59 7.98 16.48 19.10
N ARG A 60 7.15 15.61 19.63
CA ARG A 60 5.95 15.98 20.34
C ARG A 60 5.79 15.10 21.56
N LYS A 61 5.44 15.74 22.68
CA LYS A 61 4.94 15.07 23.87
C LYS A 61 3.60 15.69 24.24
N MET A 62 2.55 14.87 24.25
CA MET A 62 1.18 15.32 24.50
C MET A 62 0.81 16.50 23.57
N ALA A 63 0.45 17.66 24.13
CA ALA A 63 0.08 18.85 23.37
C ALA A 63 1.27 19.67 22.86
N GLN A 64 2.49 19.39 23.31
CA GLN A 64 3.65 20.24 23.05
C GLN A 64 4.47 19.71 21.88
N VAL A 65 4.61 20.51 20.83
CA VAL A 65 5.45 20.21 19.66
C VAL A 65 6.70 21.07 19.71
N HIS A 66 7.86 20.45 19.52
CA HIS A 66 9.17 21.07 19.43
C HIS A 66 9.74 20.86 18.03
N LEU A 67 10.04 21.94 17.32
CA LEU A 67 10.67 21.92 15.99
C LEU A 67 12.17 22.12 16.13
N ALA A 68 12.94 21.20 15.57
CA ALA A 68 14.38 21.37 15.42
C ALA A 68 14.62 22.20 14.15
N ARG A 69 15.01 23.47 14.30
CA ARG A 69 15.42 24.30 13.16
C ARG A 69 16.91 24.12 12.88
N THR A 70 17.26 24.01 11.61
CA THR A 70 18.66 23.98 11.14
C THR A 70 19.20 25.40 10.96
N GLY A 71 20.31 25.74 11.60
CA GLY A 71 21.02 27.01 11.40
C GLY A 71 21.00 27.96 12.60
N GLN A 72 20.95 29.27 12.34
CA GLN A 72 20.98 30.33 13.37
C GLN A 72 19.58 30.66 13.96
N GLU A 73 18.53 29.98 13.53
CA GLU A 73 17.18 30.22 14.06
C GLU A 73 16.95 29.47 15.37
N LYS A 74 16.34 30.15 16.34
CA LYS A 74 15.98 29.55 17.64
C LYS A 74 14.97 28.42 17.44
N GLU A 75 15.11 27.37 18.25
CA GLU A 75 14.11 26.31 18.41
C GLU A 75 12.71 26.91 18.58
N ALA A 76 11.73 26.32 17.90
CA ALA A 76 10.34 26.77 17.98
C ALA A 76 9.52 25.72 18.73
N THR A 77 8.67 26.18 19.64
CA THR A 77 7.76 25.33 20.40
C THR A 77 6.36 25.90 20.30
N PHE A 78 5.37 25.05 20.06
CA PHE A 78 3.97 25.46 20.04
C PHE A 78 3.08 24.38 20.65
N SER A 79 1.87 24.78 21.06
CA SER A 79 0.86 23.86 21.56
C SER A 79 -0.09 23.46 20.43
N MET A 80 -0.52 22.20 20.45
CA MET A 80 -1.40 21.63 19.45
C MET A 80 -2.43 20.71 20.12
N ASP A 81 -3.62 20.62 19.54
CA ASP A 81 -4.67 19.73 20.02
C ASP A 81 -4.15 18.28 20.09
N TRP A 82 -4.36 17.62 21.23
CA TRP A 82 -3.96 16.24 21.50
C TRP A 82 -4.59 15.20 20.56
N HIS A 83 -5.65 15.53 19.81
CA HIS A 83 -6.33 14.63 18.86
C HIS A 83 -5.81 14.79 17.41
N LEU A 84 -5.05 15.84 17.12
CA LEU A 84 -4.46 16.07 15.80
C LEU A 84 -3.06 15.47 15.74
N VAL A 85 -2.64 14.97 14.58
CA VAL A 85 -1.25 14.53 14.30
C VAL A 85 -0.42 15.73 13.86
N ALA A 86 0.85 15.81 14.27
CA ALA A 86 1.71 16.96 13.97
C ALA A 86 2.23 16.94 12.55
N LEU A 87 2.55 15.76 12.01
CA LEU A 87 3.11 15.56 10.66
C LEU A 87 2.42 16.39 9.55
N PRO A 88 1.08 16.43 9.43
CA PRO A 88 0.41 17.25 8.41
C PRO A 88 0.46 18.76 8.69
N ILE A 89 0.65 19.17 9.94
CA ILE A 89 0.58 20.57 10.39
C ILE A 89 1.95 21.26 10.34
N VAL A 90 3.03 20.52 10.59
CA VAL A 90 4.38 21.07 10.48
C VAL A 90 4.62 21.54 9.04
N GLN A 91 5.05 22.79 8.89
CA GLN A 91 5.22 23.43 7.61
C GLN A 91 6.47 22.93 6.88
N GLU A 92 6.29 22.66 5.60
CA GLU A 92 7.35 22.33 4.66
C GLU A 92 7.99 23.62 4.12
N GLN A 93 9.30 23.62 3.97
CA GLN A 93 10.02 24.79 3.44
C GLN A 93 10.21 24.74 1.93
N SER A 94 10.35 23.54 1.35
CA SER A 94 10.58 23.34 -0.08
C SER A 94 10.36 21.87 -0.48
N PRO A 95 10.30 21.55 -1.79
CA PRO A 95 10.25 20.16 -2.26
C PRO A 95 11.50 19.31 -1.91
N LYS A 96 12.59 19.95 -1.47
CA LYS A 96 13.82 19.26 -1.00
C LYS A 96 13.86 19.12 0.52
N ASP A 97 12.88 19.69 1.21
CA ASP A 97 12.73 19.56 2.66
C ASP A 97 12.54 18.08 3.01
N PRO A 98 13.32 17.51 3.93
CA PRO A 98 13.11 16.14 4.37
C PRO A 98 11.67 15.85 4.81
N LEU A 99 10.97 16.80 5.43
CA LEU A 99 9.56 16.65 5.80
C LEU A 99 8.67 16.46 4.57
N PHE A 100 8.88 17.26 3.52
CA PHE A 100 8.16 17.13 2.25
C PHE A 100 8.41 15.76 1.61
N VAL A 101 9.69 15.34 1.54
CA VAL A 101 10.08 14.05 0.96
C VAL A 101 9.40 12.89 1.68
N PHE A 102 9.42 12.89 3.02
CA PHE A 102 8.79 11.84 3.82
C PHE A 102 7.26 11.84 3.67
N LYS A 103 6.61 13.01 3.74
CA LYS A 103 5.15 13.12 3.58
C LYS A 103 4.71 12.67 2.19
N GLN A 104 5.47 13.02 1.16
CA GLN A 104 5.16 12.62 -0.21
C GLN A 104 5.34 11.11 -0.41
N TRP A 105 6.38 10.50 0.16
CA TRP A 105 6.54 9.06 0.14
C TRP A 105 5.42 8.34 0.90
N LEU A 106 5.06 8.82 2.10
CA LEU A 106 3.97 8.28 2.91
C LEU A 106 2.61 8.36 2.19
N ALA A 107 2.34 9.49 1.54
CA ALA A 107 1.10 9.70 0.78
C ALA A 107 0.99 8.80 -0.46
N ARG A 108 2.13 8.35 -1.02
CA ARG A 108 2.20 7.50 -2.21
C ARG A 108 2.18 6.00 -1.89
N MET A 109 2.15 5.61 -0.61
CA MET A 109 2.01 4.21 -0.24
C MET A 109 0.75 3.61 -0.88
N LEU A 110 0.89 2.41 -1.43
CA LEU A 110 -0.23 1.66 -1.97
C LEU A 110 -0.69 0.67 -0.90
N ILE A 111 -1.84 0.94 -0.30
CA ILE A 111 -2.49 0.02 0.65
C ILE A 111 -3.75 -0.50 -0.04
N LEU A 112 -3.67 -1.72 -0.56
CA LEU A 112 -4.64 -2.28 -1.49
C LEU A 112 -5.36 -3.48 -0.86
N ARG A 113 -6.69 -3.46 -0.93
CA ARG A 113 -7.58 -4.60 -0.74
C ARG A 113 -8.69 -4.50 -1.78
N PRO A 114 -8.37 -4.76 -3.07
CA PRO A 114 -9.28 -4.51 -4.17
C PRO A 114 -10.60 -5.24 -4.00
N MET A 115 -11.68 -4.61 -4.45
CA MET A 115 -12.99 -5.25 -4.60
C MET A 115 -13.38 -5.13 -6.08
N PRO A 116 -12.89 -6.01 -6.97
CA PRO A 116 -13.02 -5.87 -8.42
C PRO A 116 -14.46 -5.65 -8.92
N SER A 117 -15.42 -6.32 -8.30
CA SER A 117 -16.86 -6.16 -8.60
C SER A 117 -17.43 -4.77 -8.34
N LEU A 118 -16.73 -3.91 -7.59
CA LEU A 118 -17.10 -2.51 -7.33
C LEU A 118 -16.35 -1.51 -8.20
N ILE A 119 -15.44 -1.97 -9.07
CA ILE A 119 -14.64 -1.09 -9.92
C ILE A 119 -15.34 -0.92 -11.27
N LEU A 120 -15.83 0.30 -11.51
CA LEU A 120 -16.59 0.66 -12.71
C LEU A 120 -15.72 1.25 -13.83
N GLY A 121 -14.59 1.84 -13.47
CA GLY A 121 -13.69 2.51 -14.42
C GLY A 121 -14.04 3.96 -14.73
N ASP A 122 -15.12 4.49 -14.15
CA ASP A 122 -15.43 5.92 -14.21
C ASP A 122 -14.52 6.77 -13.32
N SER A 123 -14.31 8.02 -13.73
CA SER A 123 -13.58 9.00 -12.93
C SER A 123 -14.09 10.41 -13.18
N LYS A 124 -14.01 11.24 -12.13
CA LYS A 124 -14.31 12.68 -12.16
C LYS A 124 -13.13 13.56 -11.72
N GLN A 125 -12.02 12.92 -11.38
CA GLN A 125 -10.83 13.54 -10.83
C GLN A 125 -9.61 12.66 -11.13
N GLU A 126 -8.44 13.18 -10.83
CA GLU A 126 -7.16 12.48 -10.92
C GLU A 126 -6.64 12.23 -9.50
N THR A 127 -6.00 11.09 -9.27
CA THR A 127 -5.33 10.79 -7.99
C THR A 127 -4.06 9.98 -8.20
N LEU A 128 -3.09 10.16 -7.31
CA LEU A 128 -1.94 9.24 -7.15
C LEU A 128 -2.07 8.38 -5.90
N GLN A 129 -3.20 8.50 -5.20
CA GLN A 129 -3.52 7.88 -3.92
C GLN A 129 -4.82 7.10 -4.09
N PRO A 130 -4.79 5.90 -4.70
CA PRO A 130 -5.99 5.10 -4.85
C PRO A 130 -6.56 4.75 -3.49
N ASN A 131 -7.88 4.62 -3.41
CA ASN A 131 -8.53 4.17 -2.18
C ASN A 131 -8.26 2.67 -1.93
N LEU A 132 -8.50 2.22 -0.70
CA LEU A 132 -8.22 0.84 -0.28
C LEU A 132 -8.85 -0.22 -1.19
N GLN A 133 -10.08 0.02 -1.68
CA GLN A 133 -10.84 -0.92 -2.49
C GLN A 133 -10.54 -0.79 -3.98
N VAL A 134 -9.75 0.22 -4.36
CA VAL A 134 -9.39 0.58 -5.73
C VAL A 134 -10.63 0.87 -6.60
N THR A 135 -11.74 1.30 -5.98
CA THR A 135 -12.97 1.66 -6.71
C THR A 135 -12.80 2.94 -7.53
N ASP A 136 -11.78 3.73 -7.21
CA ASP A 136 -11.34 4.91 -7.94
C ASP A 136 -10.24 4.61 -8.98
N PHE A 137 -10.17 3.37 -9.49
CA PHE A 137 -9.19 2.95 -10.51
C PHE A 137 -9.07 3.94 -11.68
N GLY A 138 -10.20 4.43 -12.23
CA GLY A 138 -10.18 5.38 -13.34
C GLY A 138 -9.49 6.71 -12.98
N ALA A 139 -9.65 7.17 -11.73
CA ALA A 139 -9.01 8.39 -11.24
C ALA A 139 -7.50 8.15 -11.03
N TRP A 140 -7.13 6.97 -10.55
CA TRP A 140 -5.73 6.57 -10.40
C TRP A 140 -5.03 6.42 -11.76
N PHE A 141 -5.67 5.76 -12.72
CA PHE A 141 -5.19 5.65 -14.10
C PHE A 141 -4.96 7.04 -14.71
N SER A 142 -5.95 7.93 -14.61
CA SER A 142 -5.84 9.30 -15.11
C SER A 142 -4.72 10.08 -14.40
N GLY A 143 -4.61 9.98 -13.08
CA GLY A 143 -3.58 10.68 -12.31
C GLY A 143 -2.16 10.17 -12.59
N LEU A 144 -1.97 8.86 -12.74
CA LEU A 144 -0.68 8.29 -13.12
C LEU A 144 -0.25 8.79 -14.50
N LEU A 145 -1.14 8.78 -15.49
CA LEU A 145 -0.81 9.22 -16.85
C LEU A 145 -0.65 10.75 -16.95
N ALA A 146 -1.34 11.53 -16.13
CA ALA A 146 -1.12 12.97 -16.02
C ALA A 146 0.25 13.28 -15.39
N TYR A 147 0.67 12.49 -14.38
CA TYR A 147 1.95 12.64 -13.72
C TYR A 147 3.13 12.17 -14.59
N ALA A 148 2.99 11.00 -15.23
CA ALA A 148 4.02 10.36 -16.03
C ALA A 148 3.41 9.66 -17.26
N PRO A 149 3.23 10.36 -18.39
CA PRO A 149 2.62 9.77 -19.59
C PRO A 149 3.32 8.51 -20.10
N ALA A 150 4.65 8.44 -19.94
CA ALA A 150 5.45 7.28 -20.35
C ALA A 150 5.08 5.98 -19.60
N ALA A 151 4.44 6.09 -18.43
CA ALA A 151 3.98 4.96 -17.63
C ALA A 151 3.00 4.05 -18.39
N TYR A 152 2.26 4.59 -19.38
CA TYR A 152 1.38 3.80 -20.24
C TYR A 152 2.11 2.65 -20.94
N THR A 153 3.36 2.87 -21.34
CA THR A 153 4.18 1.82 -21.98
C THR A 153 4.35 0.62 -21.06
N LYS A 154 4.56 0.84 -19.75
CA LYS A 154 4.69 -0.25 -18.77
C LYS A 154 3.37 -0.96 -18.50
N ILE A 155 2.28 -0.21 -18.51
CA ILE A 155 0.93 -0.76 -18.39
C ILE A 155 0.66 -1.69 -19.59
N ASP A 156 0.83 -1.19 -20.82
CA ASP A 156 0.61 -1.91 -22.07
C ASP A 156 1.51 -3.16 -22.18
N GLU A 157 2.81 -3.02 -21.91
CA GLU A 157 3.79 -4.13 -21.96
C GLU A 157 3.43 -5.28 -21.02
N TYR A 158 3.02 -4.97 -19.78
CA TYR A 158 2.63 -6.01 -18.82
C TYR A 158 1.29 -6.65 -19.23
N LEU A 159 0.30 -5.84 -19.57
CA LEU A 159 -1.03 -6.37 -19.86
C LEU A 159 -1.06 -7.22 -21.12
N LYS A 160 -0.27 -6.90 -22.16
CA LYS A 160 -0.13 -7.76 -23.34
C LYS A 160 0.51 -9.12 -23.06
N GLN A 161 1.24 -9.28 -21.96
CA GLN A 161 1.77 -10.59 -21.57
C GLN A 161 0.68 -11.50 -21.00
N VAL A 162 -0.33 -10.93 -20.34
CA VAL A 162 -1.41 -11.67 -19.68
C VAL A 162 -2.71 -11.69 -20.49
N MET A 163 -2.90 -10.71 -21.37
CA MET A 163 -4.00 -10.57 -22.32
C MET A 163 -3.42 -10.27 -23.71
N PRO A 164 -2.97 -11.28 -24.48
CA PRO A 164 -2.22 -11.07 -25.73
C PRO A 164 -2.99 -10.36 -26.85
N ASP A 165 -4.32 -10.38 -26.79
CA ASP A 165 -5.22 -9.69 -27.70
C ASP A 165 -5.55 -8.25 -27.24
N LEU A 166 -4.97 -7.77 -26.14
CA LEU A 166 -5.09 -6.37 -25.74
C LEU A 166 -4.50 -5.46 -26.82
N LYS A 167 -5.32 -4.53 -27.30
CA LYS A 167 -4.93 -3.53 -28.29
C LYS A 167 -4.64 -2.18 -27.67
N ASP A 168 -5.54 -1.67 -26.84
CA ASP A 168 -5.46 -0.30 -26.30
C ASP A 168 -6.40 -0.12 -25.10
N ILE A 169 -6.09 0.81 -24.21
CA ILE A 169 -6.97 1.26 -23.12
C ILE A 169 -7.32 2.72 -23.36
N LYS A 170 -8.61 2.99 -23.55
CA LYS A 170 -9.12 4.34 -23.82
C LYS A 170 -9.80 4.90 -22.59
N ASN A 171 -9.66 6.21 -22.42
CA ASN A 171 -10.31 6.97 -21.35
C ASN A 171 -11.09 8.17 -21.92
N PRO A 172 -12.12 7.93 -22.75
CA PRO A 172 -12.92 8.99 -23.37
C PRO A 172 -13.64 9.84 -22.34
N VAL A 173 -13.88 11.10 -22.71
CA VAL A 173 -14.74 12.02 -21.95
C VAL A 173 -16.20 11.64 -22.17
N THR A 174 -16.94 11.43 -21.08
CA THR A 174 -18.37 11.03 -21.08
C THR A 174 -19.30 12.13 -20.56
N GLY A 175 -18.75 13.23 -20.05
CA GLY A 175 -19.47 14.38 -19.52
C GLY A 175 -18.52 15.55 -19.28
N ALA A 176 -18.98 16.64 -18.65
CA ALA A 176 -18.16 17.85 -18.49
C ALA A 176 -16.79 17.58 -17.86
N ASP A 177 -16.78 16.80 -16.77
CA ASP A 177 -15.56 16.42 -16.03
C ASP A 177 -15.47 14.90 -15.81
N SER A 178 -16.29 14.09 -16.50
CA SER A 178 -16.32 12.64 -16.32
C SER A 178 -15.66 11.90 -17.47
N ARG A 179 -14.95 10.82 -17.15
CA ARG A 179 -14.34 9.89 -18.10
C ARG A 179 -14.68 8.47 -17.70
N SER A 180 -14.75 7.57 -18.68
CA SER A 180 -15.06 6.16 -18.44
C SER A 180 -14.12 5.28 -19.25
N LEU A 181 -13.45 4.35 -18.59
CA LEU A 181 -12.46 3.49 -19.22
C LEU A 181 -13.11 2.44 -20.12
N VAL A 182 -12.52 2.24 -21.29
CA VAL A 182 -12.90 1.22 -22.27
C VAL A 182 -11.64 0.49 -22.71
N VAL A 183 -11.63 -0.84 -22.59
CA VAL A 183 -10.52 -1.68 -23.03
C VAL A 183 -10.83 -2.24 -24.41
N GLN A 184 -9.90 -2.06 -25.35
CA GLN A 184 -10.02 -2.58 -26.70
C GLN A 184 -9.20 -3.85 -26.83
N PHE A 185 -9.86 -4.92 -27.26
CA PHE A 185 -9.24 -6.19 -27.64
C PHE A 185 -9.33 -6.37 -29.15
N SER A 186 -8.32 -6.99 -29.76
CA SER A 186 -8.29 -7.24 -31.20
C SER A 186 -7.39 -8.42 -31.56
N ASN A 187 -7.85 -9.20 -32.53
CA ASN A 187 -7.11 -10.27 -33.19
C ASN A 187 -7.44 -10.28 -34.69
N ASP A 188 -6.83 -11.18 -35.47
CA ASP A 188 -7.07 -11.30 -36.92
C ASP A 188 -8.57 -11.28 -37.32
N PRO A 189 -9.49 -11.98 -36.62
CA PRO A 189 -10.90 -11.99 -36.99
C PRO A 189 -11.69 -10.74 -36.56
N GLY A 190 -11.16 -9.83 -35.73
CA GLY A 190 -11.89 -8.60 -35.39
C GLY A 190 -11.38 -7.81 -34.18
N SER A 191 -12.20 -6.87 -33.72
CA SER A 191 -11.95 -6.08 -32.51
C SER A 191 -13.22 -5.85 -31.72
N VAL A 192 -13.10 -5.82 -30.39
CA VAL A 192 -14.19 -5.51 -29.46
C VAL A 192 -13.76 -4.42 -28.50
N ASN A 193 -14.68 -3.53 -28.14
CA ASN A 193 -14.51 -2.55 -27.08
C ASN A 193 -15.34 -3.01 -25.89
N VAL A 194 -14.70 -3.18 -24.74
CA VAL A 194 -15.33 -3.65 -23.51
C VAL A 194 -15.28 -2.50 -22.49
N PRO A 195 -16.43 -2.02 -21.98
CA PRO A 195 -16.44 -1.12 -20.83
C PRO A 195 -15.66 -1.72 -19.67
N PHE A 196 -14.90 -0.91 -18.92
CA PHE A 196 -14.06 -1.44 -17.85
C PHE A 196 -14.85 -2.19 -16.77
N GLU A 197 -16.08 -1.76 -16.49
CA GLU A 197 -16.98 -2.43 -15.54
C GLU A 197 -17.29 -3.88 -15.92
N ASP A 198 -17.29 -4.20 -17.22
CA ASP A 198 -17.63 -5.50 -17.78
C ASP A 198 -16.43 -6.48 -17.84
N LEU A 199 -15.22 -6.02 -17.49
CA LEU A 199 -14.08 -6.91 -17.30
C LEU A 199 -14.34 -7.88 -16.14
N SER A 200 -13.83 -9.10 -16.27
CA SER A 200 -13.84 -10.06 -15.16
C SER A 200 -13.03 -9.55 -13.97
N ASP A 201 -13.33 -10.08 -12.79
CA ASP A 201 -12.61 -9.71 -11.56
C ASP A 201 -11.10 -9.99 -11.67
N GLY A 202 -10.72 -11.09 -12.35
CA GLY A 202 -9.32 -11.44 -12.62
C GLY A 202 -8.63 -10.47 -13.58
N GLU A 203 -9.28 -10.06 -14.66
CA GLU A 203 -8.76 -9.03 -15.58
C GLU A 203 -8.56 -7.70 -14.86
N LYS A 204 -9.51 -7.29 -14.01
CA LYS A 204 -9.36 -6.09 -13.16
C LYS A 204 -8.16 -6.22 -12.21
N CYS A 205 -7.89 -7.39 -11.64
CA CYS A 205 -6.67 -7.62 -10.86
C CYS A 205 -5.38 -7.44 -11.69
N PHE A 206 -5.34 -7.91 -12.94
CA PHE A 206 -4.22 -7.64 -13.84
C PHE A 206 -4.06 -6.14 -14.15
N MET A 207 -5.16 -5.41 -14.36
CA MET A 207 -5.16 -3.96 -14.56
C MET A 207 -4.58 -3.22 -13.35
N ILE A 208 -4.97 -3.61 -12.13
CA ILE A 208 -4.42 -3.05 -10.88
C ILE A 208 -2.95 -3.38 -10.77
N CYS A 209 -2.53 -4.60 -11.08
CA CYS A 209 -1.11 -4.98 -11.07
C CYS A 209 -0.31 -4.09 -12.02
N ALA A 210 -0.76 -3.91 -13.26
CA ALA A 210 -0.11 -3.04 -14.23
C ALA A 210 0.10 -1.61 -13.69
N MET A 211 -0.93 -1.06 -13.02
CA MET A 211 -0.87 0.23 -12.35
C MET A 211 0.15 0.26 -11.21
N VAL A 212 0.21 -0.78 -10.37
CA VAL A 212 1.21 -0.91 -9.30
C VAL A 212 2.64 -0.91 -9.88
N LEU A 213 2.90 -1.73 -10.91
CA LEU A 213 4.22 -1.81 -11.53
C LEU A 213 4.63 -0.46 -12.12
N ALA A 214 3.73 0.17 -12.87
CA ALA A 214 3.96 1.45 -13.53
C ALA A 214 4.12 2.61 -12.53
N ALA A 215 3.39 2.60 -11.42
CA ALA A 215 3.54 3.58 -10.34
C ALA A 215 4.92 3.50 -9.66
N ASN A 216 5.39 2.28 -9.35
CA ASN A 216 6.71 2.12 -8.73
C ASN A 216 7.85 2.52 -9.69
N ASP A 217 7.69 2.25 -10.99
CA ASP A 217 8.64 2.70 -12.02
C ASP A 217 8.63 4.23 -12.18
N ALA A 218 7.45 4.85 -12.23
CA ALA A 218 7.30 6.27 -12.51
C ALA A 218 7.72 7.18 -11.35
N TYR A 219 7.43 6.78 -10.10
CA TYR A 219 7.64 7.64 -8.94
C TYR A 219 8.02 6.92 -7.65
N GLY A 220 8.48 5.68 -7.75
CA GLY A 220 9.03 4.93 -6.62
C GLY A 220 10.34 5.53 -6.08
N PRO A 221 10.91 4.90 -5.05
CA PRO A 221 10.50 3.64 -4.45
C PRO A 221 9.18 3.75 -3.65
N LEU A 222 8.25 2.81 -3.85
CA LEU A 222 6.97 2.73 -3.13
C LEU A 222 6.98 1.62 -2.08
N LEU A 223 6.19 1.78 -1.02
CA LEU A 223 5.67 0.66 -0.27
C LEU A 223 4.33 0.26 -0.89
N CYS A 224 4.19 -1.01 -1.25
CA CYS A 224 2.93 -1.62 -1.67
C CYS A 224 2.57 -2.74 -0.71
N PHE A 225 1.50 -2.54 0.05
CA PHE A 225 0.82 -3.59 0.81
C PHE A 225 -0.43 -4.01 0.03
N TRP A 226 -0.51 -5.28 -0.38
CA TRP A 226 -1.66 -5.82 -1.08
C TRP A 226 -2.24 -7.03 -0.33
N ASP A 227 -3.46 -6.86 0.19
CA ASP A 227 -4.21 -7.93 0.84
C ASP A 227 -4.81 -8.90 -0.20
N GLU A 228 -4.40 -10.16 -0.15
CA GLU A 228 -4.84 -11.26 -1.03
C GLU A 228 -4.84 -10.92 -2.53
N PRO A 229 -3.67 -10.58 -3.11
CA PRO A 229 -3.58 -10.18 -4.52
C PRO A 229 -3.99 -11.28 -5.52
N ASP A 230 -4.01 -12.53 -5.07
CA ASP A 230 -4.29 -13.73 -5.84
C ASP A 230 -5.76 -14.21 -5.77
N ASN A 231 -6.61 -13.58 -4.95
CA ASN A 231 -7.95 -14.08 -4.60
C ASN A 231 -8.88 -14.30 -5.82
N TYR A 232 -8.73 -13.48 -6.87
CA TYR A 232 -9.58 -13.51 -8.07
C TYR A 232 -8.90 -14.13 -9.29
N LEU A 233 -7.69 -14.67 -9.12
CA LEU A 233 -6.90 -15.22 -10.22
C LEU A 233 -7.09 -16.72 -10.35
N ALA A 234 -7.00 -17.23 -11.58
CA ALA A 234 -6.92 -18.66 -11.78
C ALA A 234 -5.59 -19.21 -11.21
N PRO A 235 -5.53 -20.47 -10.74
CA PRO A 235 -4.30 -21.03 -10.17
C PRO A 235 -3.07 -20.96 -11.11
N SER A 236 -3.28 -21.06 -12.42
CA SER A 236 -2.22 -20.92 -13.43
C SER A 236 -1.67 -19.48 -13.55
N GLU A 237 -2.40 -18.51 -13.03
CA GLU A 237 -2.07 -17.08 -13.15
C GLU A 237 -1.28 -16.55 -11.96
N VAL A 238 -1.58 -17.06 -10.77
CA VAL A 238 -1.02 -16.60 -9.50
C VAL A 238 0.51 -16.56 -9.51
N GLY A 239 1.16 -17.63 -10.00
CA GLY A 239 2.61 -17.73 -9.94
C GLY A 239 3.33 -16.62 -10.70
N HIS A 240 2.92 -16.34 -11.94
CA HIS A 240 3.54 -15.30 -12.76
C HIS A 240 3.14 -13.89 -12.29
N PHE A 241 1.90 -13.72 -11.83
CA PHE A 241 1.40 -12.48 -11.26
C PHE A 241 2.23 -12.03 -10.04
N VAL A 242 2.43 -12.92 -9.08
CA VAL A 242 3.22 -12.62 -7.86
C VAL A 242 4.68 -12.38 -8.20
N LEU A 243 5.25 -13.12 -9.15
CA LEU A 243 6.63 -12.90 -9.60
C LEU A 243 6.80 -11.51 -10.25
N ALA A 244 5.83 -11.03 -11.03
CA ALA A 244 5.88 -9.70 -11.63
C ALA A 244 5.94 -8.60 -10.57
N LEU A 245 5.07 -8.69 -9.54
CA LEU A 245 5.10 -7.78 -8.39
C LEU A 245 6.44 -7.85 -7.67
N ARG A 246 6.91 -9.04 -7.29
CA ARG A 246 8.21 -9.19 -6.59
C ARG A 246 9.36 -8.59 -7.39
N LYS A 247 9.40 -8.80 -8.70
CA LYS A 247 10.46 -8.28 -9.58
C LYS A 247 10.43 -6.75 -9.65
N ALA A 248 9.25 -6.14 -9.76
CA ALA A 248 9.13 -4.68 -9.85
C ALA A 248 9.57 -3.94 -8.59
N PHE A 249 9.50 -4.59 -7.42
CA PHE A 249 9.98 -4.01 -6.16
C PHE A 249 11.39 -4.48 -5.76
N GLN A 250 12.04 -5.33 -6.57
CA GLN A 250 13.38 -5.82 -6.28
C GLN A 250 14.47 -4.73 -6.39
N SER A 251 14.34 -3.83 -7.37
CA SER A 251 15.30 -2.75 -7.62
C SER A 251 15.00 -1.45 -6.87
N GLY A 252 13.89 -1.40 -6.14
CA GLY A 252 13.47 -0.22 -5.37
C GLY A 252 12.03 -0.36 -4.87
N GLY A 253 11.82 0.02 -3.60
CA GLY A 253 10.53 -0.11 -2.92
C GLY A 253 10.44 -1.37 -2.07
N GLN A 254 9.25 -1.60 -1.52
CA GLN A 254 8.93 -2.78 -0.72
C GLN A 254 7.54 -3.29 -1.08
N PHE A 255 7.45 -4.59 -1.38
CA PHE A 255 6.18 -5.26 -1.61
C PHE A 255 5.87 -6.22 -0.45
N ILE A 256 4.69 -6.07 0.12
CA ILE A 256 4.15 -6.92 1.18
C ILE A 256 2.79 -7.42 0.71
N ALA A 257 2.55 -8.73 0.82
CA ALA A 257 1.26 -9.30 0.52
C ALA A 257 0.81 -10.29 1.61
N THR A 258 -0.49 -10.41 1.78
CA THR A 258 -1.11 -11.54 2.49
C THR A 258 -1.60 -12.54 1.45
N SER A 259 -1.57 -13.83 1.77
CA SER A 259 -2.15 -14.83 0.89
C SER A 259 -2.41 -16.13 1.65
N HIS A 260 -3.49 -16.81 1.28
CA HIS A 260 -3.75 -18.20 1.63
C HIS A 260 -3.41 -19.15 0.47
N ASN A 261 -3.03 -18.62 -0.69
CA ASN A 261 -2.73 -19.38 -1.88
C ASN A 261 -1.28 -19.87 -1.87
N LEU A 262 -1.14 -21.19 -1.95
CA LEU A 262 0.14 -21.87 -1.87
C LEU A 262 1.06 -21.51 -3.03
N GLU A 263 0.49 -21.25 -4.21
CA GLU A 263 1.27 -20.84 -5.37
C GLU A 263 1.88 -19.46 -5.15
N ALA A 264 1.14 -18.52 -4.54
CA ALA A 264 1.66 -17.22 -4.16
C ALA A 264 2.74 -17.34 -3.08
N ILE A 265 2.49 -18.12 -2.01
CA ILE A 265 3.43 -18.34 -0.91
C ILE A 265 4.75 -18.92 -1.42
N ARG A 266 4.71 -19.92 -2.31
CA ARG A 266 5.90 -20.53 -2.93
C ARG A 266 6.73 -19.56 -3.77
N ARG A 267 6.18 -18.40 -4.14
CA ARG A 267 6.94 -17.35 -4.80
C ARG A 267 7.70 -16.47 -3.81
N PHE A 268 7.64 -16.69 -2.50
CA PHE A 268 8.49 -16.02 -1.51
C PHE A 268 9.50 -16.99 -0.89
N SER A 269 10.57 -16.47 -0.30
CA SER A 269 11.50 -17.28 0.49
C SER A 269 11.01 -17.45 1.92
N ASP A 270 11.32 -18.57 2.54
CA ASP A 270 10.93 -18.89 3.93
C ASP A 270 11.39 -17.84 4.95
N GLU A 271 12.47 -17.11 4.65
CA GLU A 271 12.98 -16.02 5.49
C GLU A 271 12.12 -14.75 5.43
N ASN A 272 11.45 -14.52 4.31
CA ASN A 272 10.63 -13.34 4.05
C ASN A 272 9.13 -13.64 4.16
N THR A 273 8.76 -14.85 4.56
CA THR A 273 7.38 -15.26 4.79
C THR A 273 7.11 -15.32 6.27
N LEU A 274 6.09 -14.59 6.72
CA LEU A 274 5.62 -14.61 8.10
C LEU A 274 4.29 -15.35 8.16
N ILE A 275 4.18 -16.29 9.10
CA ILE A 275 2.94 -16.97 9.43
C ILE A 275 2.30 -16.27 10.63
N LEU A 276 1.07 -15.80 10.41
CA LEU A 276 0.22 -15.25 11.45
C LEU A 276 -0.76 -16.32 11.87
N HIS A 277 -0.68 -16.74 13.13
CA HIS A 277 -1.52 -17.80 13.68
C HIS A 277 -2.20 -17.35 14.96
N ARG A 278 -3.42 -17.83 15.15
CA ARG A 278 -4.15 -17.67 16.41
C ARG A 278 -5.03 -18.88 16.63
N LYS A 279 -4.84 -19.57 17.76
CA LYS A 279 -5.59 -20.77 18.12
C LYS A 279 -7.09 -20.53 18.29
N ASN A 280 -7.45 -19.44 18.96
CA ASN A 280 -8.84 -19.06 19.22
C ASN A 280 -8.94 -17.57 19.56
N HIS A 281 -10.17 -17.06 19.71
CA HIS A 281 -10.38 -15.63 19.98
C HIS A 281 -9.83 -15.14 21.33
N LEU A 282 -9.56 -16.03 22.29
CA LEU A 282 -9.01 -15.71 23.61
C LEU A 282 -7.47 -15.62 23.61
N GLU A 283 -6.80 -16.11 22.56
CA GLU A 283 -5.33 -16.10 22.44
C GLU A 283 -4.81 -15.07 21.41
N PRO A 284 -3.69 -14.39 21.70
CA PRO A 284 -3.17 -13.36 20.79
C PRO A 284 -2.72 -13.99 19.47
N THR A 285 -2.68 -13.19 18.41
CA THR A 285 -2.02 -13.62 17.17
C THR A 285 -0.52 -13.71 17.42
N ILE A 286 0.06 -14.85 17.09
CA ILE A 286 1.50 -15.12 17.14
C ILE A 286 2.03 -14.99 15.70
N ILE A 287 3.20 -14.38 15.57
CA ILE A 287 3.89 -14.20 14.29
C ILE A 287 5.19 -15.00 14.35
N ARG A 288 5.40 -15.87 13.35
CA ARG A 288 6.64 -16.64 13.19
C ARG A 288 7.16 -16.56 11.75
N PRO A 289 8.47 -16.39 11.54
CA PRO A 289 9.07 -16.65 10.23
C PRO A 289 8.83 -18.09 9.81
N LEU A 290 8.55 -18.30 8.53
CA LEU A 290 8.31 -19.63 7.99
C LEU A 290 9.54 -20.55 8.16
N LYS A 291 10.75 -20.00 7.98
CA LYS A 291 12.02 -20.73 8.18
C LYS A 291 12.19 -21.35 9.57
N ASP A 292 11.52 -20.81 10.59
CA ASP A 292 11.66 -21.27 11.97
C ASP A 292 10.72 -22.44 12.30
N LEU A 293 9.82 -22.78 11.38
CA LEU A 293 8.80 -23.80 11.59
C LEU A 293 9.31 -25.16 11.11
N LYS A 294 9.22 -26.15 12.01
CA LYS A 294 9.59 -27.54 11.70
C LYS A 294 8.44 -28.19 10.95
N VAL A 295 8.47 -28.09 9.64
CA VAL A 295 7.51 -28.79 8.78
C VAL A 295 7.98 -30.22 8.56
N SER A 296 7.17 -31.20 8.98
CA SER A 296 7.39 -32.59 8.58
C SER A 296 6.74 -32.84 7.21
N GLY A 297 7.56 -33.12 6.19
CA GLY A 297 7.10 -33.35 4.81
C GLY A 297 6.95 -32.08 3.97
N ASP A 298 6.01 -32.09 3.02
CA ASP A 298 5.75 -30.97 2.12
C ASP A 298 5.04 -29.82 2.86
N LEU A 299 5.66 -28.64 2.84
CA LEU A 299 5.15 -27.40 3.45
C LEU A 299 3.70 -27.12 3.02
N VAL A 300 3.40 -27.36 1.75
CA VAL A 300 2.06 -27.13 1.21
C VAL A 300 1.04 -28.04 1.87
N SER A 301 1.36 -29.34 1.94
CA SER A 301 0.51 -30.31 2.61
C SER A 301 0.32 -29.99 4.10
N ALA A 302 1.36 -29.50 4.78
CA ALA A 302 1.28 -29.13 6.19
C ALA A 302 0.42 -27.87 6.42
N LEU A 303 0.56 -26.83 5.57
CA LEU A 303 -0.25 -25.62 5.65
C LEU A 303 -1.73 -25.91 5.38
N VAL A 304 -2.03 -26.73 4.37
CA VAL A 304 -3.41 -27.12 4.03
C VAL A 304 -4.07 -27.91 5.15
N ARG A 305 -3.32 -28.79 5.82
CA ARG A 305 -3.85 -29.59 6.94
C ARG A 305 -3.93 -28.80 8.26
N GLY A 306 -3.33 -27.61 8.32
CA GLY A 306 -3.19 -26.86 9.57
C GLY A 306 -2.19 -27.50 10.54
N ASP A 307 -1.30 -28.37 10.03
CA ASP A 307 -0.28 -29.06 10.83
C ASP A 307 0.88 -28.14 11.25
N VAL A 308 0.91 -26.92 10.71
CA VAL A 308 1.87 -25.89 11.07
C VAL A 308 1.34 -25.15 12.31
N GLU A 309 1.44 -25.79 13.48
CA GLU A 309 1.31 -25.09 14.76
C GLU A 309 2.62 -24.34 15.06
N PRO A 310 2.60 -23.00 15.20
CA PRO A 310 3.78 -22.20 15.52
C PRO A 310 4.18 -22.17 17.00
#